data_AF-A0A0F4YZ83-F1
#
_entry.id   AF-A0A0F4YZ83-F1
#
_cell.length_a   1.000
_cell.length_b   1.000
_cell.length_c   1.000
_cell.angle_alpha   90.00
_cell.angle_beta   90.00
_cell.angle_gamma   90.00
#
_symmetry.space_group_name_H-M   'P 1'
#
loop_
_entity.id
_entity.type
_entity.pdbx_description
1 polymer ?
#
loop_
_entity_poly.entity_id
_entity_poly.type
_entity_poly.pdbx_seq_one_letter_code
_entity_poly.pdbx_strand_id
1 'polypeptide(L)'
;MNLNPAENSRQDYQPPEKHETMTTPDTASRSTIVLERGHSVPDHLMDLLNDWHRENPTLQPPGAYRNKRPPGPAAVFSRTGERLHLSVIVVLAPVRYEMLVLQSEQDPAKFVGCIQDGPVRTFFKEWLGKNKFEDRACAVRLFIQKNGQHELPTEVMWKVADSRQPARKPPNNGSAVISTRRRRDRRDRFSDSDDDTDTTFTTQSSSEDSDNELSSHPTKRRRATETRNQPSVQNDNPMATVIFKLVTPKSSATRCFTVQASDTGEYLLKKSREFFRLFDRDISMPILVCKTIGDKEHKYIFDANDMDLLLKELRKRVREES
;
A
#
# COMPACT_ATOMS: atom_id res chain seq x y z
N MET A 1 62.25 24.21 88.06
CA MET A 1 60.80 24.09 87.81
C MET A 1 60.52 24.92 86.57
N ASN A 2 60.18 24.30 85.44
CA ASN A 2 58.81 24.01 84.97
C ASN A 2 58.17 25.27 84.35
N LEU A 3 57.60 25.25 83.14
CA LEU A 3 57.45 24.20 82.10
C LEU A 3 57.33 24.89 80.73
N ASN A 4 57.68 24.20 79.63
CA ASN A 4 57.39 24.71 78.28
C ASN A 4 55.87 24.62 77.99
N PRO A 5 55.25 25.65 77.38
CA PRO A 5 53.98 25.48 76.69
C PRO A 5 54.23 24.77 75.35
N ALA A 6 53.49 23.70 75.06
CA ALA A 6 53.58 22.99 73.79
C ALA A 6 52.68 23.65 72.73
N GLU A 7 53.22 23.95 71.55
CA GLU A 7 52.45 24.44 70.41
C GLU A 7 51.59 23.31 69.83
N ASN A 8 50.27 23.39 70.02
CA ASN A 8 49.34 22.36 69.60
C ASN A 8 48.89 22.58 68.14
N SER A 9 49.73 22.15 67.20
CA SER A 9 49.53 22.34 65.76
C SER A 9 48.29 21.60 65.25
N ARG A 10 47.21 22.35 64.98
CA ARG A 10 46.00 21.84 64.32
C ARG A 10 46.24 21.78 62.82
N GLN A 11 46.40 20.56 62.29
CA GLN A 11 46.30 20.34 60.86
C GLN A 11 44.82 20.37 60.44
N ASP A 12 44.47 21.30 59.55
CA ASP A 12 43.13 21.36 58.98
C ASP A 12 42.87 20.14 58.07
N TYR A 13 41.80 19.42 58.36
CA TYR A 13 41.47 18.16 57.69
C TYR A 13 40.74 18.42 56.37
N GLN A 14 41.51 18.75 55.32
CA GLN A 14 40.97 19.04 54.00
C GLN A 14 40.26 17.79 53.41
N PRO A 15 38.95 17.83 53.11
CA PRO A 15 38.23 16.67 52.59
C PRO A 15 38.78 16.24 51.21
N PRO A 16 38.81 14.95 50.89
CA PRO A 16 39.27 14.48 49.58
C PRO A 16 38.36 15.03 48.49
N GLU A 17 38.95 15.66 47.48
CA GLU A 17 38.23 16.17 46.32
C GLU A 17 37.50 15.03 45.61
N LYS A 18 36.20 15.21 45.40
CA LYS A 18 35.41 14.26 44.62
C LYS A 18 35.79 14.43 43.16
N HIS A 19 36.71 13.59 42.67
CA HIS A 19 36.97 13.48 41.24
C HIS A 19 35.64 13.20 40.52
N GLU A 20 35.13 14.20 39.81
CA GLU A 20 33.95 14.04 38.97
C GLU A 20 34.34 13.10 37.83
N THR A 21 33.91 11.85 37.92
CA THR A 21 34.10 10.85 36.88
C THR A 21 33.50 11.40 35.59
N MET A 22 34.35 11.83 34.64
CA MET A 22 33.88 12.38 33.38
C MET A 22 33.08 11.31 32.64
N THR A 23 31.75 11.40 32.74
CA THR A 23 30.83 10.55 32.02
C THR A 23 31.08 10.78 30.53
N THR A 24 31.79 9.87 29.89
CA THR A 24 32.05 9.92 28.45
C THR A 24 30.70 10.13 27.75
N PRO A 25 30.56 11.16 26.89
CA PRO A 25 29.27 11.52 26.31
C PRO A 25 28.73 10.30 25.58
N ASP A 26 27.64 9.74 26.12
CA ASP A 26 27.05 8.51 25.61
C ASP A 26 26.81 8.70 24.12
N THR A 27 27.44 7.86 23.31
CA THR A 27 27.44 7.96 21.85
C THR A 27 26.13 7.37 21.35
N ALA A 28 25.04 8.02 21.76
CA ALA A 28 23.66 7.59 21.60
C ALA A 28 23.44 7.25 20.13
N SER A 29 23.35 5.94 19.87
CA SER A 29 23.42 5.37 18.53
C SER A 29 22.34 5.99 17.65
N ARG A 30 22.76 6.96 16.81
CA ARG A 30 21.88 7.63 15.86
C ARG A 30 21.18 6.54 15.06
N SER A 31 19.85 6.53 15.15
CA SER A 31 19.01 5.50 14.55
C SER A 31 18.97 5.70 13.03
N THR A 32 20.05 5.29 12.36
CA THR A 32 20.25 5.46 10.92
C THR A 32 19.11 4.84 10.16
N ILE A 33 18.42 5.67 9.39
CA ILE A 33 17.29 5.24 8.56
C ILE A 33 17.84 4.47 7.37
N VAL A 34 17.33 3.25 7.18
CA VAL A 34 17.70 2.39 6.05
C VAL A 34 16.48 2.25 5.16
N LEU A 35 16.61 2.63 3.88
CA LEU A 35 15.58 2.45 2.86
C LEU A 35 15.76 1.12 2.12
N GLU A 36 14.69 0.63 1.47
CA GLU A 36 14.77 -0.52 0.58
C GLU A 36 15.54 -0.19 -0.72
N ARG A 37 16.25 -1.17 -1.28
CA ARG A 37 17.22 -0.93 -2.37
C ARG A 37 16.56 -0.33 -3.61
N GLY A 38 17.14 0.77 -4.11
CA GLY A 38 16.64 1.49 -5.30
C GLY A 38 15.62 2.59 -4.98
N HIS A 39 15.26 2.78 -3.71
CA HIS A 39 14.49 3.94 -3.27
C HIS A 39 15.44 5.09 -2.92
N SER A 40 15.23 6.25 -3.53
CA SER A 40 15.79 7.53 -3.09
C SER A 40 14.67 8.44 -2.57
N VAL A 41 15.03 9.33 -1.64
CA VAL A 41 14.11 10.24 -0.94
C VAL A 41 14.85 11.57 -0.80
N PRO A 42 14.25 12.72 -1.14
CA PRO A 42 14.86 14.03 -0.94
C PRO A 42 15.24 14.29 0.52
N ASP A 43 16.34 15.02 0.73
CA ASP A 43 16.95 15.16 2.06
C ASP A 43 16.00 15.77 3.11
N HIS A 44 15.18 16.75 2.73
CA HIS A 44 14.20 17.35 3.64
C HIS A 44 13.14 16.35 4.14
N LEU A 45 12.83 15.30 3.37
CA LEU A 45 11.98 14.21 3.82
C LEU A 45 12.75 13.22 4.71
N MET A 46 14.02 12.96 4.43
CA MET A 46 14.86 12.17 5.33
C MET A 46 14.98 12.85 6.71
N ASP A 47 15.09 14.17 6.75
CA ASP A 47 15.13 14.96 7.99
C ASP A 47 13.84 14.82 8.81
N LEU A 48 12.64 14.87 8.18
CA LEU A 48 11.37 14.65 8.88
C LEU A 48 11.28 13.26 9.54
N LEU A 49 11.85 12.22 8.90
CA LEU A 49 11.92 10.88 9.48
C LEU A 49 13.00 10.78 10.58
N ASN A 50 14.16 11.42 10.38
CA ASN A 50 15.25 11.46 11.36
C ASN A 50 14.81 12.15 12.65
N ASP A 51 14.11 13.28 12.55
CA ASP A 51 13.53 13.99 13.70
C ASP A 51 12.42 13.18 14.38
N TRP A 52 11.55 12.51 13.60
CA TRP A 52 10.56 11.58 14.18
C TRP A 52 11.23 10.48 15.00
N HIS A 53 12.22 9.79 14.44
CA HIS A 53 12.88 8.66 15.11
C HIS A 53 13.85 9.05 16.22
N ARG A 54 14.33 10.30 16.26
CA ARG A 54 15.05 10.85 17.42
C ARG A 54 14.16 10.90 18.66
N GLU A 55 12.88 11.24 18.48
CA GLU A 55 11.87 11.24 19.56
C GLU A 55 11.19 9.86 19.72
N ASN A 56 11.15 9.04 18.68
CA ASN A 56 10.38 7.80 18.61
C ASN A 56 11.16 6.64 17.94
N PRO A 57 12.23 6.09 18.55
CA PRO A 57 13.13 5.15 17.87
C PRO A 57 12.44 3.86 17.38
N THR A 58 11.45 3.36 18.13
CA THR A 58 10.79 2.07 17.88
C THR A 58 9.39 2.19 17.25
N LEU A 59 8.87 3.40 17.03
CA LEU A 59 7.49 3.62 16.57
C LEU A 59 7.42 4.09 15.12
N GLN A 60 6.45 3.54 14.38
CA GLN A 60 6.13 3.98 13.02
C GLN A 60 5.54 5.41 13.05
N PRO A 61 5.91 6.29 12.09
CA PRO A 61 5.37 7.66 12.05
C PRO A 61 3.85 7.68 11.81
N PRO A 62 3.12 8.75 12.23
CA PRO A 62 1.67 8.82 12.08
C PRO A 62 1.18 8.73 10.63
N GLY A 63 2.02 9.13 9.67
CA GLY A 63 1.76 9.01 8.23
C GLY A 63 1.96 7.61 7.64
N ALA A 64 2.45 6.63 8.41
CA ALA A 64 2.82 5.31 7.91
C ALA A 64 1.68 4.62 7.15
N TYR A 65 1.94 4.31 5.87
CA TYR A 65 0.99 3.70 4.97
C TYR A 65 0.67 2.27 5.43
N ARG A 66 -0.62 1.95 5.46
CA ARG A 66 -1.11 0.60 5.79
C ARG A 66 -1.48 -0.10 4.49
N ASN A 67 -0.70 -1.13 4.16
CA ASN A 67 -0.79 -1.89 2.92
C ASN A 67 -2.06 -2.75 2.84
N LYS A 68 -3.22 -2.10 2.73
CA LYS A 68 -4.36 -2.63 1.98
C LYS A 68 -4.09 -2.28 0.53
N ARG A 69 -3.66 -3.27 -0.27
CA ARG A 69 -3.50 -3.12 -1.72
C ARG A 69 -4.75 -2.43 -2.29
N PRO A 70 -4.61 -1.35 -3.08
CA PRO A 70 -5.77 -0.69 -3.67
C PRO A 70 -6.57 -1.67 -4.55
N PRO A 71 -7.91 -1.56 -4.59
CA PRO A 71 -8.77 -2.55 -5.26
C PRO A 71 -8.73 -2.50 -6.80
N GLY A 72 -7.91 -1.62 -7.38
CA GLY A 72 -7.79 -1.44 -8.83
C GLY A 72 -6.82 -0.31 -9.18
N PRO A 73 -6.66 -0.01 -10.49
CA PRO A 73 -5.89 1.14 -10.94
C PRO A 73 -6.49 2.45 -10.44
N ALA A 74 -5.63 3.44 -10.25
CA ALA A 74 -5.99 4.75 -9.71
C ALA A 74 -5.18 5.86 -10.38
N ALA A 75 -5.72 7.07 -10.37
CA ALA A 75 -4.98 8.29 -10.63
C ALA A 75 -4.97 9.18 -9.38
N VAL A 76 -3.98 10.06 -9.27
CA VAL A 76 -3.85 11.03 -8.17
C VAL A 76 -3.86 12.43 -8.76
N PHE A 77 -4.60 13.33 -8.12
CA PHE A 77 -4.79 14.70 -8.54
C PHE A 77 -4.55 15.67 -7.38
N SER A 78 -4.03 16.86 -7.67
CA SER A 78 -4.00 17.99 -6.75
C SER A 78 -5.40 18.55 -6.51
N ARG A 79 -5.54 19.52 -5.59
CA ARG A 79 -6.77 20.32 -5.46
C ARG A 79 -7.09 21.19 -6.68
N THR A 80 -6.12 21.49 -7.54
CA THR A 80 -6.30 22.21 -8.82
C THR A 80 -6.64 21.29 -10.00
N GLY A 81 -6.63 19.97 -9.83
CA GLY A 81 -6.88 18.99 -10.89
C GLY A 81 -5.64 18.58 -11.69
N GLU A 82 -4.46 19.12 -11.37
CA GLU A 82 -3.17 18.64 -11.89
C GLU A 82 -2.97 17.17 -11.52
N ARG A 83 -2.48 16.35 -12.45
CA ARG A 83 -2.21 14.93 -12.19
C ARG A 83 -0.85 14.75 -11.54
N LEU A 84 -0.84 14.23 -10.31
CA LEU A 84 0.37 14.06 -9.50
C LEU A 84 0.92 12.63 -9.57
N HIS A 85 2.22 12.49 -9.31
CA HIS A 85 2.83 11.17 -9.09
C HIS A 85 2.76 10.80 -7.59
N LEU A 86 2.47 9.53 -7.30
CA LEU A 86 2.40 9.00 -5.95
C LEU A 86 3.18 7.68 -5.90
N SER A 87 4.29 7.67 -5.18
CA SER A 87 5.12 6.50 -4.96
C SER A 87 5.00 5.98 -3.52
N VAL A 88 5.40 4.72 -3.32
CA VAL A 88 5.55 4.11 -1.98
C VAL A 88 7.04 3.98 -1.73
N ILE A 89 7.50 4.42 -0.55
CA ILE A 89 8.83 4.06 -0.05
C ILE A 89 8.72 3.07 1.10
N VAL A 90 9.75 2.24 1.25
CA VAL A 90 9.85 1.27 2.33
C VAL A 90 11.04 1.62 3.20
N VAL A 91 10.77 1.92 4.46
CA VAL A 91 11.78 2.07 5.51
C VAL A 91 11.97 0.70 6.17
N LEU A 92 13.22 0.31 6.39
CA LEU A 92 13.63 -0.98 6.96
C LEU A 92 14.09 -0.85 8.42
N ALA A 93 14.75 0.27 8.76
CA ALA A 93 15.28 0.57 10.08
C ALA A 93 15.04 2.07 10.41
N PRO A 94 14.89 2.45 11.69
CA PRO A 94 14.99 1.61 12.90
C PRO A 94 13.80 0.67 13.12
N VAL A 95 12.66 0.91 12.47
CA VAL A 95 11.49 0.02 12.43
C VAL A 95 10.96 -0.06 11.00
N ARG A 96 10.48 -1.24 10.56
CA ARG A 96 9.95 -1.40 9.19
C ARG A 96 8.57 -0.75 9.03
N TYR A 97 8.40 0.07 8.00
CA TYR A 97 7.10 0.62 7.57
C TYR A 97 7.14 1.11 6.11
N GLU A 98 5.95 1.42 5.58
CA GLU A 98 5.77 2.04 4.27
C GLU A 98 5.37 3.52 4.46
N MET A 99 5.79 4.42 3.56
CA MET A 99 5.31 5.80 3.48
C MET A 99 4.87 6.11 2.05
N LEU A 100 3.86 6.98 1.91
CA LEU A 100 3.49 7.55 0.61
C LEU A 100 4.24 8.86 0.38
N VAL A 101 4.90 8.97 -0.78
CA VAL A 101 5.53 10.20 -1.26
C VAL A 101 4.73 10.73 -2.45
N LEU A 102 4.23 11.95 -2.31
CA LEU A 102 3.54 12.70 -3.36
C LEU A 102 4.55 13.62 -4.06
N GLN A 103 4.50 13.67 -5.39
CA GLN A 103 5.38 14.48 -6.24
C GLN A 103 4.56 15.30 -7.24
N SER A 104 4.92 16.57 -7.40
CA SER A 104 4.45 17.51 -8.43
C SER A 104 5.66 18.01 -9.22
N GLU A 105 5.42 18.69 -10.33
CA GLU A 105 6.45 19.44 -11.07
C GLU A 105 6.71 20.83 -10.46
N GLN A 106 5.79 21.34 -9.63
CA GLN A 106 5.84 22.69 -9.04
C GLN A 106 6.20 22.68 -7.55
N ASP A 107 5.61 21.75 -6.78
CA ASP A 107 5.85 21.61 -5.34
C ASP A 107 7.01 20.66 -5.03
N PRO A 108 7.77 20.89 -3.93
CA PRO A 108 8.68 19.89 -3.39
C PRO A 108 7.93 18.60 -3.01
N ALA A 109 8.60 17.46 -3.17
CA ALA A 109 8.03 16.16 -2.81
C ALA A 109 7.68 16.09 -1.32
N LYS A 110 6.57 15.44 -0.98
CA LYS A 110 5.98 15.47 0.37
C LYS A 110 5.40 14.15 0.83
N PHE A 111 5.58 13.84 2.11
CA PHE A 111 4.93 12.69 2.74
C PHE A 111 3.44 12.95 2.95
N VAL A 112 2.60 11.95 2.71
CA VAL A 112 1.14 12.10 2.88
C VAL A 112 0.48 11.01 3.70
N GLY A 113 -0.41 11.44 4.61
CA GLY A 113 -1.32 10.59 5.36
C GLY A 113 -2.65 10.38 4.64
N CYS A 114 -3.16 9.15 4.64
CA CYS A 114 -4.42 8.78 4.01
C CYS A 114 -5.65 9.17 4.85
N ILE A 115 -6.61 9.85 4.22
CA ILE A 115 -8.01 9.98 4.67
C ILE A 115 -8.88 9.17 3.70
N GLN A 116 -9.58 8.16 4.19
CA GLN A 116 -10.52 7.39 3.37
C GLN A 116 -11.86 8.13 3.22
N ASP A 117 -12.44 8.08 2.01
CA ASP A 117 -13.73 8.68 1.70
C ASP A 117 -14.54 7.70 0.82
N GLY A 118 -15.18 6.74 1.49
CA GLY A 118 -15.81 5.59 0.83
C GLY A 118 -14.80 4.65 0.14
N PRO A 119 -15.27 3.77 -0.77
CA PRO A 119 -14.44 2.77 -1.43
C PRO A 119 -13.67 3.30 -2.66
N VAL A 120 -14.13 4.39 -3.29
CA VAL A 120 -13.62 4.89 -4.58
C VAL A 120 -12.62 6.05 -4.45
N ARG A 121 -12.40 6.59 -3.25
CA ARG A 121 -11.57 7.79 -3.02
C ARG A 121 -10.65 7.66 -1.81
N THR A 122 -9.49 8.30 -1.87
CA THR A 122 -8.63 8.57 -0.72
C THR A 122 -8.07 9.97 -0.84
N PHE A 123 -8.33 10.85 0.12
CA PHE A 123 -7.69 12.16 0.21
C PHE A 123 -6.34 12.05 0.94
N PHE A 124 -5.46 13.02 0.69
CA PHE A 124 -4.11 13.08 1.22
C PHE A 124 -3.86 14.41 1.92
N LYS A 125 -3.42 14.34 3.18
CA LYS A 125 -2.87 15.48 3.93
C LYS A 125 -1.36 15.32 4.06
N GLU A 126 -0.63 16.42 3.87
CA GLU A 126 0.82 16.46 4.03
C GLU A 126 1.21 16.21 5.50
N TRP A 127 2.25 15.41 5.75
CA TRP A 127 2.76 15.11 7.08
C TRP A 127 3.94 16.01 7.41
N LEU A 128 3.69 17.03 8.24
CA LEU A 128 4.65 18.07 8.63
C LEU A 128 5.65 17.59 9.71
N GLY A 129 5.99 16.29 9.68
CA GLY A 129 6.73 15.62 10.74
C GLY A 129 5.97 15.52 12.07
N LYS A 130 6.63 14.92 13.06
CA LYS A 130 6.10 14.73 14.43
C LYS A 130 4.66 14.18 14.41
N ASN A 131 3.79 14.70 15.26
CA ASN A 131 2.36 14.35 15.32
C ASN A 131 1.46 15.35 14.56
N LYS A 132 1.99 16.07 13.56
CA LYS A 132 1.28 17.12 12.80
C LYS A 132 1.01 16.71 11.36
N PHE A 133 -0.11 17.20 10.82
CA PHE A 133 -0.44 17.17 9.40
C PHE A 133 -0.90 18.57 8.99
N GLU A 134 -0.78 18.89 7.71
CA GLU A 134 -1.36 20.09 7.11
C GLU A 134 -2.88 20.10 7.28
N ASP A 135 -3.48 21.26 7.57
CA ASP A 135 -4.92 21.33 7.86
C ASP A 135 -5.78 21.07 6.62
N ARG A 136 -5.24 21.29 5.42
CA ARG A 136 -5.93 21.06 4.15
C ARG A 136 -5.47 19.78 3.46
N ALA A 137 -6.41 19.07 2.85
CA ALA A 137 -6.09 18.01 1.91
C ALA A 137 -5.49 18.62 0.63
N CYS A 138 -4.28 18.18 0.29
CA CYS A 138 -3.48 18.66 -0.84
C CYS A 138 -3.78 17.92 -2.14
N ALA A 139 -4.13 16.63 -2.04
CA ALA A 139 -4.34 15.73 -3.17
C ALA A 139 -5.41 14.67 -2.90
N VAL A 140 -5.87 14.03 -3.96
CA VAL A 140 -6.87 12.97 -3.96
C VAL A 140 -6.50 11.84 -4.91
N ARG A 141 -6.57 10.60 -4.44
CA ARG A 141 -6.56 9.39 -5.27
C ARG A 141 -7.98 9.00 -5.61
N LEU A 142 -8.26 8.85 -6.91
CA LEU A 142 -9.51 8.37 -7.46
C LEU A 142 -9.29 6.98 -8.07
N PHE A 143 -10.07 5.99 -7.65
CA PHE A 143 -10.05 4.66 -8.25
C PHE A 143 -10.90 4.64 -9.52
N ILE A 144 -10.41 3.99 -10.59
CA ILE A 144 -11.09 3.97 -11.88
C ILE A 144 -12.39 3.15 -11.76
N GLN A 145 -13.52 3.78 -12.10
CA GLN A 145 -14.83 3.13 -12.10
C GLN A 145 -15.03 2.27 -13.36
N LYS A 146 -16.08 1.45 -13.39
CA LYS A 146 -16.36 0.51 -14.51
C LYS A 146 -16.51 1.17 -15.89
N ASN A 147 -16.86 2.47 -15.92
CA ASN A 147 -16.98 3.29 -17.15
C ASN A 147 -15.64 3.95 -17.57
N GLY A 148 -14.54 3.74 -16.85
CA GLY A 148 -13.24 4.37 -17.09
C GLY A 148 -13.12 5.83 -16.64
N GLN A 149 -14.24 6.48 -16.28
CA GLN A 149 -14.27 7.88 -15.87
C GLN A 149 -14.02 8.03 -14.36
N HIS A 150 -13.67 9.26 -13.98
CA HIS A 150 -13.46 9.67 -12.60
C HIS A 150 -13.84 11.15 -12.46
N GLU A 151 -14.78 11.45 -11.58
CA GLU A 151 -15.16 12.83 -11.27
C GLU A 151 -14.19 13.41 -10.23
N LEU A 152 -13.64 14.59 -10.52
CA LEU A 152 -12.85 15.35 -9.54
C LEU A 152 -13.74 15.74 -8.35
N PRO A 153 -13.25 15.70 -7.10
CA PRO A 153 -14.09 16.02 -5.95
C PRO A 153 -14.51 17.50 -5.96
N THR A 154 -15.78 17.75 -5.61
CA THR A 154 -16.28 19.12 -5.42
C THR A 154 -15.66 19.75 -4.18
N GLU A 155 -15.64 21.09 -4.10
CA GLU A 155 -15.08 21.81 -2.94
C GLU A 155 -15.80 21.46 -1.61
N VAL A 156 -17.05 20.98 -1.66
CA VAL A 156 -17.75 20.39 -0.49
C VAL A 156 -17.06 19.12 -0.02
N MET A 157 -16.69 18.22 -0.94
CA MET A 157 -15.96 16.99 -0.62
C MET A 157 -14.54 17.28 -0.10
N TRP A 158 -13.87 18.30 -0.65
CA TRP A 158 -12.59 18.77 -0.13
C TRP A 158 -12.72 19.33 1.29
N LYS A 159 -13.73 20.16 1.60
CA LYS A 159 -13.96 20.65 2.97
C LYS A 159 -14.25 19.54 3.98
N VAL A 160 -14.92 18.47 3.54
CA VAL A 160 -15.12 17.23 4.34
C VAL A 160 -13.83 16.43 4.53
N ALA A 161 -12.85 16.55 3.63
CA ALA A 161 -11.51 16.00 3.81
C ALA A 161 -10.62 16.88 4.70
N ASP A 162 -10.74 18.21 4.57
CA ASP A 162 -10.03 19.21 5.38
C ASP A 162 -10.40 19.09 6.87
N SER A 163 -11.67 18.80 7.21
CA SER A 163 -12.10 18.58 8.60
C SER A 163 -11.72 17.20 9.18
N ARG A 164 -11.30 16.24 8.34
CA ARG A 164 -10.85 14.91 8.77
C ARG A 164 -9.34 14.88 9.04
N GLN A 165 -8.91 13.90 9.83
CA GLN A 165 -7.50 13.64 10.13
C GLN A 165 -7.11 12.24 9.64
N PRO A 166 -5.86 12.01 9.18
CA PRO A 166 -5.40 10.69 8.76
C PRO A 166 -5.52 9.65 9.87
N ALA A 167 -5.86 8.41 9.51
CA ALA A 167 -6.25 7.37 10.45
C ALA A 167 -5.07 6.87 11.32
N ARG A 168 -4.81 7.56 12.43
CA ARG A 168 -3.81 7.16 13.44
C ARG A 168 -4.06 5.71 13.90
N LYS A 169 -2.99 5.01 14.27
CA LYS A 169 -3.11 3.76 15.01
C LYS A 169 -3.36 4.17 16.47
N PRO A 170 -4.32 3.60 17.21
CA PRO A 170 -4.16 3.60 18.66
C PRO A 170 -2.80 2.94 18.95
N PRO A 171 -2.01 3.46 19.91
CA PRO A 171 -0.79 2.77 20.30
C PRO A 171 -1.18 1.37 20.75
N ASN A 172 -0.46 0.35 20.26
CA ASN A 172 -0.87 -1.05 20.39
C ASN A 172 -0.48 -1.57 21.79
N ASN A 173 -1.06 -0.95 22.81
CA ASN A 173 -0.72 -1.05 24.23
C ASN A 173 -1.09 -2.41 24.81
N GLY A 174 -0.22 -3.40 24.61
CA GLY A 174 -0.12 -4.58 25.47
C GLY A 174 -1.30 -5.54 25.50
N SER A 175 -2.44 -5.21 24.88
CA SER A 175 -3.60 -6.10 24.72
C SER A 175 -3.27 -7.24 23.77
N ALA A 176 -2.50 -8.19 24.29
CA ALA A 176 -2.62 -9.60 23.98
C ALA A 176 -4.03 -10.04 24.35
N VAL A 177 -5.01 -9.63 23.53
CA VAL A 177 -6.31 -10.29 23.47
C VAL A 177 -5.99 -11.72 23.10
N ILE A 178 -5.97 -12.58 24.13
CA ILE A 178 -5.78 -14.01 23.97
C ILE A 178 -6.84 -14.43 22.97
N SER A 179 -6.38 -14.78 21.76
CA SER A 179 -7.24 -15.25 20.69
C SER A 179 -7.75 -16.62 21.10
N THR A 180 -8.77 -16.60 21.95
CA THR A 180 -9.57 -17.75 22.32
C THR A 180 -10.23 -18.20 21.02
N ARG A 181 -9.50 -19.08 20.32
CA ARG A 181 -10.03 -19.89 19.23
C ARG A 181 -11.28 -20.56 19.78
N ARG A 182 -12.44 -19.93 19.54
CA ARG A 182 -13.74 -20.59 19.56
C ARG A 182 -13.69 -21.62 18.43
N ARG A 183 -13.07 -22.77 18.74
CA ARG A 183 -13.30 -24.02 18.03
C ARG A 183 -14.81 -24.13 17.95
N ARG A 184 -15.36 -24.00 16.74
CA ARG A 184 -16.69 -24.51 16.44
C ARG A 184 -16.55 -26.03 16.40
N ASP A 185 -16.46 -26.63 17.58
CA ASP A 185 -16.81 -28.03 17.73
C ASP A 185 -18.27 -28.15 17.31
N ARG A 186 -18.48 -28.68 16.10
CA ARG A 186 -19.79 -29.19 15.70
C ARG A 186 -20.05 -30.43 16.54
N ARG A 187 -20.82 -30.26 17.61
CA ARG A 187 -21.55 -31.35 18.24
C ARG A 187 -23.01 -30.99 18.29
N ASP A 188 -23.82 -31.91 17.81
CA ASP A 188 -25.27 -31.84 17.80
C ASP A 188 -25.79 -31.87 19.24
N ARG A 189 -26.86 -31.12 19.50
CA ARG A 189 -27.82 -31.45 20.55
C ARG A 189 -29.18 -30.85 20.27
N PHE A 190 -30.20 -31.70 20.40
CA PHE A 190 -31.61 -31.35 20.43
C PHE A 190 -32.01 -30.76 21.80
N SER A 191 -33.21 -30.17 21.80
CA SER A 191 -34.03 -29.59 22.88
C SER A 191 -34.22 -28.08 22.65
N ASP A 192 -35.42 -27.63 22.31
CA ASP A 192 -36.65 -27.63 23.14
C ASP A 192 -36.50 -26.75 24.37
N SER A 193 -37.02 -25.53 24.25
CA SER A 193 -37.86 -24.88 25.26
C SER A 193 -38.65 -23.79 24.55
N ASP A 194 -39.98 -23.90 24.60
CA ASP A 194 -40.85 -22.74 24.43
C ASP A 194 -40.65 -21.78 25.62
N ASP A 195 -40.95 -20.49 25.42
CA ASP A 195 -41.72 -19.69 26.37
C ASP A 195 -42.35 -18.50 25.62
N ASP A 196 -43.54 -18.10 26.04
CA ASP A 196 -44.32 -17.01 25.44
C ASP A 196 -43.99 -15.65 26.09
N THR A 197 -44.14 -14.55 25.34
CA THR A 197 -44.80 -13.36 25.91
C THR A 197 -45.32 -12.40 24.84
N ASP A 198 -46.65 -12.21 24.83
CA ASP A 198 -47.37 -11.16 24.09
C ASP A 198 -47.30 -9.81 24.83
N THR A 199 -47.27 -8.69 24.08
CA THR A 199 -47.99 -7.46 24.46
C THR A 199 -48.14 -6.47 23.29
N THR A 200 -49.23 -6.61 22.54
CA THR A 200 -50.14 -5.55 22.06
C THR A 200 -49.63 -4.16 21.59
N PHE A 201 -49.96 -3.84 20.32
CA PHE A 201 -50.78 -2.69 19.84
C PHE A 201 -50.57 -1.27 20.43
N THR A 202 -50.54 -0.21 19.61
CA THR A 202 -51.76 0.37 18.96
C THR A 202 -51.46 1.29 17.75
N THR A 203 -52.37 1.32 16.77
CA THR A 203 -52.39 2.10 15.50
C THR A 203 -52.60 3.62 15.69
N GLN A 204 -52.53 4.53 14.70
CA GLN A 204 -52.56 4.47 13.21
C GLN A 204 -51.33 5.22 12.60
N SER A 205 -51.22 5.77 11.36
CA SER A 205 -52.03 5.94 10.11
C SER A 205 -51.02 6.24 8.94
N SER A 206 -51.32 6.57 7.66
CA SER A 206 -52.53 6.97 6.91
C SER A 206 -52.36 6.66 5.38
N SER A 207 -53.27 7.19 4.54
CA SER A 207 -53.26 7.37 3.07
C SER A 207 -52.17 8.36 2.56
N GLU A 208 -51.88 8.56 1.25
CA GLU A 208 -52.73 8.59 0.04
C GLU A 208 -52.13 7.93 -1.23
N ASP A 209 -53.00 7.75 -2.23
CA ASP A 209 -52.84 6.87 -3.40
C ASP A 209 -52.16 7.50 -4.62
N SER A 210 -51.71 6.64 -5.55
CA SER A 210 -51.60 6.95 -6.99
C SER A 210 -51.46 5.66 -7.80
N ASP A 211 -52.54 5.25 -8.46
CA ASP A 211 -52.55 4.12 -9.38
C ASP A 211 -51.67 4.35 -10.62
N ASN A 212 -51.09 3.29 -11.16
CA ASN A 212 -51.11 3.10 -12.60
C ASN A 212 -51.08 1.61 -12.98
N GLU A 213 -51.88 1.24 -13.98
CA GLU A 213 -52.24 -0.14 -14.27
C GLU A 213 -51.44 -0.79 -15.42
N LEU A 214 -51.49 -2.12 -15.42
CA LEU A 214 -51.47 -3.01 -16.59
C LEU A 214 -50.46 -2.76 -17.73
N SER A 215 -49.47 -3.65 -17.83
CA SER A 215 -49.22 -4.32 -19.12
C SER A 215 -48.80 -5.77 -18.92
N SER A 216 -49.30 -6.66 -19.78
CA SER A 216 -49.29 -8.12 -19.57
C SER A 216 -48.21 -8.86 -20.37
N HIS A 217 -47.89 -10.09 -19.93
CA HIS A 217 -46.92 -10.96 -20.59
C HIS A 217 -47.33 -11.36 -22.01
N PRO A 218 -46.38 -11.82 -22.85
CA PRO A 218 -46.42 -13.26 -23.14
C PRO A 218 -45.07 -13.99 -23.23
N THR A 219 -45.00 -15.10 -22.48
CA THR A 219 -44.40 -16.42 -22.82
C THR A 219 -43.11 -16.55 -23.64
N LYS A 220 -42.16 -17.30 -23.06
CA LYS A 220 -41.36 -18.41 -23.66
C LYS A 220 -41.13 -18.37 -25.19
N ARG A 221 -39.88 -18.14 -25.61
CA ARG A 221 -39.35 -18.76 -26.85
C ARG A 221 -38.05 -19.54 -26.61
N ARG A 222 -38.24 -20.81 -26.28
CA ARG A 222 -37.19 -21.84 -26.13
C ARG A 222 -36.62 -22.15 -27.53
N ARG A 223 -35.36 -21.80 -27.81
CA ARG A 223 -34.63 -22.31 -28.98
C ARG A 223 -33.55 -23.27 -28.50
N ALA A 224 -33.73 -24.54 -28.82
CA ALA A 224 -32.77 -25.59 -28.50
C ALA A 224 -31.87 -25.89 -29.70
N THR A 225 -30.73 -26.52 -29.41
CA THR A 225 -29.91 -27.34 -30.32
C THR A 225 -29.49 -26.71 -31.64
N GLU A 226 -28.21 -26.35 -31.74
CA GLU A 226 -27.40 -26.88 -32.84
C GLU A 226 -26.04 -27.30 -32.27
N THR A 227 -25.66 -28.56 -32.51
CA THR A 227 -24.55 -29.22 -31.82
C THR A 227 -23.27 -29.02 -32.60
N ARG A 228 -22.25 -28.37 -32.02
CA ARG A 228 -20.91 -28.31 -32.62
C ARG A 228 -19.83 -28.73 -31.63
N ASN A 229 -19.24 -29.88 -31.93
CA ASN A 229 -18.27 -30.62 -31.13
C ASN A 229 -17.20 -29.72 -30.48
N GLN A 230 -17.23 -29.60 -29.15
CA GLN A 230 -16.00 -29.37 -28.39
C GLN A 230 -15.31 -30.73 -28.21
N PRO A 231 -14.02 -30.88 -28.60
CA PRO A 231 -13.24 -32.01 -28.13
C PRO A 231 -13.09 -31.91 -26.61
N SER A 232 -13.22 -33.02 -25.90
CA SER A 232 -12.94 -33.09 -24.47
C SER A 232 -11.44 -32.89 -24.25
N VAL A 233 -11.03 -31.67 -23.89
CA VAL A 233 -9.66 -31.40 -23.44
C VAL A 233 -9.42 -32.27 -22.21
N GLN A 234 -8.35 -33.06 -22.26
CA GLN A 234 -8.01 -34.02 -21.22
C GLN A 234 -7.49 -33.30 -19.97
N ASN A 235 -7.24 -34.04 -18.88
CA ASN A 235 -6.69 -33.49 -17.65
C ASN A 235 -5.24 -32.98 -17.84
N ASP A 236 -5.09 -31.78 -18.38
CA ASP A 236 -3.82 -31.07 -18.39
C ASP A 236 -3.49 -30.63 -16.95
N ASN A 237 -2.50 -31.30 -16.37
CA ASN A 237 -1.79 -30.90 -15.16
C ASN A 237 -1.47 -29.40 -15.22
N PRO A 238 -1.87 -28.55 -14.24
CA PRO A 238 -1.88 -27.09 -14.39
C PRO A 238 -0.51 -26.54 -14.79
N MET A 239 -0.37 -26.20 -16.08
CA MET A 239 0.94 -25.89 -16.63
C MET A 239 1.53 -24.62 -16.02
N ALA A 240 2.80 -24.73 -15.63
CA ALA A 240 3.73 -23.68 -15.26
C ALA A 240 3.45 -22.33 -15.96
N THR A 241 2.63 -21.49 -15.32
CA THR A 241 2.01 -20.33 -15.97
C THR A 241 2.91 -19.10 -15.88
N VAL A 242 3.56 -18.75 -16.99
CA VAL A 242 4.44 -17.56 -17.07
C VAL A 242 3.61 -16.32 -17.40
N ILE A 243 3.76 -15.25 -16.60
CA ILE A 243 3.05 -13.97 -16.80
C ILE A 243 4.09 -12.88 -17.06
N PHE A 244 3.99 -12.21 -18.21
CA PHE A 244 4.80 -11.05 -18.54
C PHE A 244 4.06 -9.77 -18.15
N LYS A 245 4.80 -8.79 -17.60
CA LYS A 245 4.31 -7.45 -17.28
C LYS A 245 5.15 -6.42 -18.04
N LEU A 246 4.57 -5.81 -19.06
CA LEU A 246 5.13 -4.63 -19.72
C LEU A 246 4.94 -3.41 -18.83
N VAL A 247 5.91 -2.50 -18.83
CA VAL A 247 5.91 -1.24 -18.08
C VAL A 247 6.53 -0.15 -18.95
N THR A 248 5.88 1.00 -19.10
CA THR A 248 6.49 2.20 -19.68
C THR A 248 7.13 3.06 -18.59
N PRO A 249 8.45 3.35 -18.64
CA PRO A 249 9.09 4.22 -17.66
C PRO A 249 8.48 5.64 -17.63
N LYS A 250 8.26 6.25 -18.80
CA LYS A 250 7.74 7.63 -18.93
C LYS A 250 6.31 7.80 -18.38
N SER A 251 5.40 6.85 -18.62
CA SER A 251 3.96 7.00 -18.33
C SER A 251 3.44 6.13 -17.18
N SER A 252 4.30 5.29 -16.56
CA SER A 252 3.93 4.30 -15.53
C SER A 252 2.80 3.34 -15.92
N ALA A 253 2.47 3.24 -17.21
CA ALA A 253 1.42 2.37 -17.69
C ALA A 253 1.93 0.93 -17.72
N THR A 254 1.05 -0.02 -17.39
CA THR A 254 1.42 -1.44 -17.30
C THR A 254 0.42 -2.33 -18.00
N ARG A 255 0.89 -3.34 -18.73
CA ARG A 255 0.05 -4.37 -19.34
C ARG A 255 0.59 -5.75 -19.00
N CYS A 256 -0.22 -6.56 -18.33
CA CYS A 256 0.09 -7.96 -18.09
C CYS A 256 -0.53 -8.84 -19.19
N PHE A 257 0.13 -9.94 -19.53
CA PHE A 257 -0.46 -11.04 -20.27
C PHE A 257 0.15 -12.38 -19.84
N THR A 258 -0.69 -13.41 -19.84
CA THR A 258 -0.27 -14.80 -19.63
C THR A 258 0.30 -15.36 -20.92
N VAL A 259 1.43 -16.04 -20.84
CA VAL A 259 2.11 -16.68 -21.97
C VAL A 259 1.69 -18.14 -22.03
N GLN A 260 1.09 -18.56 -23.14
CA GLN A 260 0.69 -19.94 -23.40
C GLN A 260 1.90 -20.81 -23.77
N ALA A 261 1.75 -22.14 -23.74
CA ALA A 261 2.80 -23.06 -24.20
C ALA A 261 3.16 -22.87 -25.69
N SER A 262 2.18 -22.48 -26.51
CA SER A 262 2.30 -22.20 -27.96
C SER A 262 2.91 -20.84 -28.30
N ASP A 263 3.04 -19.92 -27.33
CA ASP A 263 3.49 -18.56 -27.62
C ASP A 263 5.00 -18.51 -27.89
N THR A 264 5.37 -17.79 -28.94
CA THR A 264 6.76 -17.58 -29.41
C THR A 264 7.30 -16.20 -29.05
N GLY A 265 8.62 -16.05 -29.09
CA GLY A 265 9.29 -14.78 -28.84
C GLY A 265 8.86 -13.67 -29.79
N GLU A 266 8.62 -13.99 -31.07
CA GLU A 266 8.10 -13.02 -32.06
C GLU A 266 6.72 -12.50 -31.66
N TYR A 267 5.80 -13.38 -31.23
CA TYR A 267 4.47 -12.98 -30.78
C TYR A 267 4.53 -12.04 -29.58
N LEU A 268 5.41 -12.32 -28.60
CA LEU A 268 5.59 -11.44 -27.43
C LEU A 268 6.26 -10.11 -27.79
N LEU A 269 7.22 -10.08 -28.71
CA LEU A 269 7.79 -8.84 -29.25
C LEU A 269 6.78 -8.05 -30.08
N LYS A 270 5.86 -8.71 -30.79
CA LYS A 270 4.74 -8.05 -31.47
C LYS A 270 3.78 -7.42 -30.46
N LYS A 271 3.37 -8.15 -29.41
CA LYS A 271 2.53 -7.60 -28.32
C LYS A 271 3.22 -6.46 -27.56
N SER A 272 4.54 -6.52 -27.43
CA SER A 272 5.35 -5.44 -26.85
C SER A 272 5.34 -4.19 -27.73
N ARG A 273 5.66 -4.33 -29.02
CA ARG A 273 5.60 -3.22 -30.00
C ARG A 273 4.20 -2.62 -30.11
N GLU A 274 3.15 -3.44 -30.12
CA GLU A 274 1.75 -3.00 -30.08
C GLU A 274 1.42 -2.17 -28.82
N PHE A 275 1.97 -2.52 -27.65
CA PHE A 275 1.76 -1.77 -26.41
C PHE A 275 2.57 -0.47 -26.36
N PHE A 276 3.86 -0.49 -26.68
CA PHE A 276 4.70 0.71 -26.59
C PHE A 276 4.30 1.80 -27.61
N ARG A 277 3.83 1.41 -28.80
CA ARG A 277 3.29 2.33 -29.82
C ARG A 277 2.02 3.09 -29.42
N LEU A 278 1.37 2.73 -28.30
CA LEU A 278 0.26 3.52 -27.73
C LEU A 278 0.74 4.79 -27.02
N PHE A 279 2.02 4.86 -26.64
CA PHE A 279 2.61 5.97 -25.88
C PHE A 279 3.64 6.77 -26.68
N ASP A 280 4.27 6.13 -27.66
CA ASP A 280 5.32 6.71 -28.50
C ASP A 280 5.20 6.08 -29.89
N ARG A 281 4.61 6.78 -30.87
CA ARG A 281 4.27 6.19 -32.19
C ARG A 281 5.51 5.86 -33.01
N ASP A 282 6.53 6.70 -32.86
CA ASP A 282 7.75 6.68 -33.66
C ASP A 282 8.83 5.79 -33.00
N ILE A 283 8.48 5.05 -31.94
CA ILE A 283 9.39 4.14 -31.25
C ILE A 283 9.82 2.97 -32.15
N SER A 284 10.98 3.16 -32.77
CA SER A 284 11.86 2.08 -33.19
C SER A 284 12.36 1.36 -31.93
N MET A 285 11.54 0.44 -31.42
CA MET A 285 11.78 -0.30 -30.17
C MET A 285 13.00 -1.23 -30.36
N PRO A 286 14.20 -0.88 -29.85
CA PRO A 286 15.43 -1.52 -30.30
C PRO A 286 15.92 -2.62 -29.35
N ILE A 287 15.55 -2.52 -28.07
CA ILE A 287 15.90 -3.44 -26.98
C ILE A 287 14.74 -3.42 -25.97
N LEU A 288 14.34 -4.58 -25.44
CA LEU A 288 13.57 -4.65 -24.20
C LEU A 288 14.47 -5.01 -23.02
N VAL A 289 14.31 -4.30 -21.92
CA VAL A 289 14.96 -4.66 -20.64
C VAL A 289 13.99 -5.49 -19.81
N CYS A 290 14.31 -6.76 -19.61
CA CYS A 290 13.53 -7.69 -18.81
C CYS A 290 14.14 -7.90 -17.42
N LYS A 291 13.29 -8.10 -16.41
CA LYS A 291 13.67 -8.42 -15.04
C LYS A 291 12.81 -9.56 -14.51
N THR A 292 13.42 -10.71 -14.28
CA THR A 292 12.79 -11.82 -13.55
C THR A 292 12.58 -11.42 -12.09
N ILE A 293 11.51 -11.90 -11.47
CA ILE A 293 11.35 -11.80 -10.01
C ILE A 293 12.38 -12.75 -9.38
N GLY A 294 13.16 -12.27 -8.41
CA GLY A 294 14.24 -13.01 -7.76
C GLY A 294 15.63 -12.82 -8.38
N ASP A 295 15.72 -12.52 -9.68
CA ASP A 295 17.00 -12.23 -10.33
C ASP A 295 17.56 -10.87 -9.87
N LYS A 296 18.88 -10.83 -9.65
CA LYS A 296 19.63 -9.58 -9.36
C LYS A 296 19.92 -8.78 -10.63
N GLU A 297 19.95 -9.45 -11.77
CA GLU A 297 20.39 -8.92 -13.06
C GLU A 297 19.21 -8.60 -13.98
N HIS A 298 19.44 -7.74 -14.97
CA HIS A 298 18.48 -7.44 -16.03
C HIS A 298 18.95 -8.09 -17.33
N LYS A 299 18.03 -8.68 -18.08
CA LYS A 299 18.29 -9.31 -19.38
C LYS A 299 17.86 -8.37 -20.49
N TYR A 300 18.73 -8.19 -21.47
CA TYR A 300 18.45 -7.38 -22.66
C TYR A 300 17.98 -8.31 -23.77
N ILE A 301 16.85 -7.97 -24.38
CA ILE A 301 16.21 -8.73 -25.46
C ILE A 301 16.26 -7.84 -26.71
N PHE A 302 17.05 -8.24 -27.69
CA PHE A 302 17.21 -7.53 -28.96
C PHE A 302 16.27 -8.12 -30.01
N ASP A 303 16.10 -9.45 -30.04
CA ASP A 303 15.28 -10.14 -31.05
C ASP A 303 14.36 -11.25 -30.50
N ALA A 304 13.69 -11.97 -31.41
CA ALA A 304 12.77 -13.05 -31.07
C ALA A 304 13.49 -14.27 -30.46
N ASN A 305 14.75 -14.54 -30.86
CA ASN A 305 15.55 -15.63 -30.34
C ASN A 305 15.90 -15.41 -28.86
N ASP A 306 16.29 -14.19 -28.49
CA ASP A 306 16.50 -13.79 -27.10
C ASP A 306 15.24 -14.03 -26.24
N MET A 307 14.08 -13.63 -26.77
CA MET A 307 12.80 -13.82 -26.09
C MET A 307 12.44 -15.31 -25.98
N ASP A 308 12.68 -16.12 -27.02
CA ASP A 308 12.44 -17.57 -26.96
C ASP A 308 13.43 -18.31 -26.04
N LEU A 309 14.68 -17.84 -25.90
CA LEU A 309 15.63 -18.32 -24.90
C LEU A 309 15.14 -18.00 -23.47
N LEU A 310 14.71 -16.76 -23.23
CA LEU A 310 14.11 -16.36 -21.96
C LEU A 310 12.84 -17.19 -21.65
N LEU A 311 11.97 -17.43 -22.63
CA LEU A 311 10.78 -18.27 -22.43
C LEU A 311 11.13 -19.71 -22.09
N LYS A 312 12.15 -20.31 -22.72
CA LYS A 312 12.64 -21.65 -22.37
C LYS A 312 13.17 -21.70 -20.94
N GLU A 313 13.91 -20.67 -20.51
CA GLU A 313 14.43 -20.57 -19.14
C GLU A 313 13.31 -20.39 -18.11
N LEU A 314 12.37 -19.47 -18.31
CA LEU A 314 11.25 -19.23 -17.40
C LEU A 314 10.34 -20.47 -17.29
N ARG A 315 10.01 -21.10 -18.44
CA ARG A 315 9.27 -22.38 -18.48
C ARG A 315 10.08 -23.54 -17.89
N LYS A 316 11.41 -23.43 -17.73
CA LYS A 316 12.22 -24.40 -16.98
C LYS A 316 12.10 -24.15 -15.48
N ARG A 317 12.42 -22.95 -14.99
CA ARG A 317 12.40 -22.61 -13.55
C ARG A 317 11.06 -22.93 -12.89
N VAL A 318 9.94 -22.53 -13.49
CA VAL A 318 8.61 -22.78 -12.90
C VAL A 318 8.28 -24.29 -12.82
N ARG A 319 8.91 -25.16 -13.62
CA ARG A 319 8.83 -26.63 -13.49
C ARG A 319 9.83 -27.23 -12.49
N GLU A 320 10.81 -26.46 -12.03
CA GLU A 320 11.73 -26.83 -10.95
C GLU A 320 11.25 -26.30 -9.58
N GLU A 321 10.30 -25.34 -9.60
CA GLU A 321 9.64 -24.74 -8.43
C GLU A 321 8.24 -25.33 -8.12
N SER A 322 7.74 -26.29 -8.92
CA SER A 322 6.42 -26.94 -8.78
C SER A 322 6.52 -28.41 -8.33
#